data_AF-A0A1E5CBJ1-F1
#
_entry.id   AF-A0A1E5CBJ1-F1
#
_cell.length_a   1.000
_cell.length_b   1.000
_cell.length_c   1.000
_cell.angle_alpha   90.00
_cell.angle_beta   90.00
_cell.angle_gamma   90.00
#
_symmetry.space_group_name_H-M   'P 1'
#
loop_
_entity.id
_entity.type
_entity.pdbx_description
1 polymer ?
#
loop_
_entity_poly.entity_id
_entity_poly.type
_entity_poly.pdbx_seq_one_letter_code
_entity_poly.pdbx_strand_id
1 'polypeptide(L)'
;METWKEKEVAEFAVAVMSKRSVTGVGAEYEKSGSGNDWQGCIRLEFDGFSDARILNLDHIWKDMIENEKTMFSGEVLACETVSSSGESVLLNTPYEVEIRVSY
;
A
#
# COMPACT_ATOMS: atom_id res chain seq x y z
N MET A 1 -1.01 11.38 -24.55
CA MET A 1 -1.93 11.14 -23.42
C MET A 1 -1.04 10.81 -22.26
N GLU A 2 -0.98 11.66 -21.24
CA GLU A 2 -0.28 11.34 -20.01
C GLU A 2 -1.00 10.19 -19.31
N THR A 3 -0.24 9.21 -18.87
CA THR A 3 -0.75 8.13 -18.03
C THR A 3 -0.96 8.65 -16.62
N TRP A 4 -1.87 8.06 -15.84
CA TRP A 4 -2.07 8.46 -14.44
C TRP A 4 -0.79 8.36 -13.60
N LYS A 5 0.17 7.51 -13.99
CA LYS A 5 1.48 7.38 -13.34
C LYS A 5 2.38 8.58 -13.56
N GLU A 6 2.15 9.39 -14.59
CA GLU A 6 2.93 10.59 -14.88
C GLU A 6 2.40 11.84 -14.17
N LYS A 7 1.23 11.76 -13.50
CA LYS A 7 0.66 12.89 -12.77
C LYS A 7 1.42 13.19 -11.48
N GLU A 8 1.61 14.48 -11.23
CA GLU A 8 2.08 15.01 -9.96
C GLU A 8 0.91 15.32 -9.03
N VAL A 9 1.16 15.22 -7.72
CA VAL A 9 0.26 15.66 -6.65
C VAL A 9 0.95 16.77 -5.86
N ALA A 10 0.20 17.73 -5.32
CA ALA A 10 0.77 18.77 -4.48
C ALA A 10 1.41 18.15 -3.22
N GLU A 11 0.66 17.34 -2.48
CA GLU A 11 1.14 16.60 -1.31
C GLU A 11 0.42 15.25 -1.17
N PHE A 12 1.07 14.28 -0.53
CA PHE A 12 0.43 13.03 -0.12
C PHE A 12 0.90 12.55 1.24
N ALA A 13 0.09 11.70 1.87
CA ALA A 13 0.45 10.90 3.02
C ALA A 13 -0.17 9.49 2.91
N VAL A 14 0.62 8.45 3.21
CA VAL A 14 0.21 7.05 3.27
C VAL A 14 0.52 6.53 4.66
N ALA A 15 -0.45 5.86 5.28
CA ALA A 15 -0.27 5.08 6.49
C ALA A 15 -0.81 3.66 6.27
N VAL A 16 -0.04 2.66 6.65
CA VAL A 16 -0.43 1.24 6.62
C VAL A 16 -0.35 0.70 8.03
N MET A 17 -1.47 0.24 8.56
CA MET A 17 -1.60 -0.24 9.93
C MET A 17 -1.86 -1.75 9.92
N SER A 18 -1.04 -2.48 10.65
CA SER A 18 -1.25 -3.90 10.86
C SER A 18 -2.29 -4.11 11.97
N LYS A 19 -3.19 -5.08 11.77
CA LYS A 19 -4.08 -5.56 12.85
C LYS A 19 -3.34 -6.45 13.86
N ARG A 20 -2.07 -6.78 13.60
CA ARG A 20 -1.22 -7.61 14.46
C ARG A 20 -0.39 -6.73 15.40
N SER A 21 -0.96 -6.35 16.53
CA SER A 21 -0.13 -5.94 17.66
C SER A 21 -0.82 -6.16 19.00
N VAL A 22 -0.30 -7.17 19.71
CA VAL A 22 -0.59 -7.44 21.13
C VAL A 22 -0.03 -6.32 22.04
N THR A 23 0.70 -5.35 21.50
CA THR A 23 1.36 -4.27 22.27
C THR A 23 1.22 -2.86 21.69
N GLY A 24 0.28 -2.62 20.76
CA GLY A 24 -0.06 -1.25 20.32
C GLY A 24 -0.26 -1.12 18.82
N VAL A 25 -1.38 -0.54 18.41
CA VAL A 25 -1.73 -0.22 17.02
C VAL A 25 -0.75 0.84 16.51
N GLY A 26 0.40 0.39 16.01
CA GLY A 26 1.39 1.24 15.35
C GLY A 26 1.31 1.06 13.84
N ALA A 27 1.51 2.14 13.09
CA ALA A 27 1.65 2.04 11.64
C ALA A 27 2.89 1.18 11.31
N GLU A 28 2.71 0.17 10.46
CA GLU A 28 3.79 -0.66 9.92
C GLU A 28 4.54 0.08 8.80
N TYR A 29 3.90 1.08 8.19
CA TYR A 29 4.52 1.99 7.24
C TYR A 29 3.84 3.36 7.26
N GLU A 30 4.65 4.42 7.21
CA GLU A 30 4.19 5.79 6.99
C GLU A 30 5.13 6.48 6.00
N LYS A 31 4.55 7.17 5.02
CA LYS A 31 5.31 8.03 4.11
C LYS A 31 4.47 9.22 3.66
N SER A 32 5.08 10.39 3.62
CA SER A 32 4.53 11.59 3.02
C SER A 32 5.51 12.20 2.03
N GLY A 33 5.01 13.03 1.12
CA GLY A 33 5.83 13.71 0.13
C GLY A 33 4.99 14.53 -0.84
N SER A 34 5.56 14.85 -2.00
CA SER A 34 4.96 15.71 -3.02
C SER A 34 5.38 15.28 -4.42
N GLY A 35 4.79 15.89 -5.46
CA GLY A 35 5.15 15.63 -6.85
C GLY A 35 4.85 14.19 -7.25
N ASN A 36 5.88 13.44 -7.63
CA ASN A 36 5.79 12.04 -8.06
C ASN A 36 6.29 11.02 -7.02
N ASP A 37 6.68 11.47 -5.81
CA ASP A 37 7.21 10.60 -4.74
C ASP A 37 6.22 9.52 -4.27
N TRP A 38 4.92 9.75 -4.52
CA TRP A 38 3.83 8.81 -4.25
C TRP A 38 3.96 7.52 -5.06
N GLN A 39 4.63 7.54 -6.23
CA GLN A 39 4.85 6.35 -7.05
C GLN A 39 5.61 5.25 -6.28
N GLY A 40 6.49 5.64 -5.36
CA GLY A 40 7.19 4.72 -4.46
C GLY A 40 6.27 4.02 -3.44
N CYS A 41 5.01 4.42 -3.37
CA CYS A 41 3.97 3.83 -2.50
C CYS A 41 2.99 2.95 -3.29
N ILE A 42 3.22 2.69 -4.57
CA ILE A 42 2.34 1.83 -5.38
C ILE A 42 2.43 0.37 -4.91
N ARG A 43 3.60 -0.08 -4.50
CA ARG A 43 3.84 -1.45 -4.08
C ARG A 43 4.78 -1.45 -2.89
N LEU A 44 4.27 -1.85 -1.73
CA LEU A 44 5.01 -1.89 -0.47
C LEU A 44 5.41 -3.33 -0.16
N GLU A 45 6.61 -3.48 0.40
CA GLU A 45 7.15 -4.77 0.85
C GLU A 45 7.29 -4.74 2.36
N PHE A 46 6.80 -5.79 3.01
CA PHE A 46 6.93 -6.01 4.44
C PHE A 46 7.59 -7.36 4.69
N ASP A 47 8.26 -7.51 5.84
CA ASP A 47 8.82 -8.79 6.26
C ASP A 47 7.68 -9.83 6.36
N GLY A 48 7.80 -10.96 5.66
CA GLY A 48 6.87 -12.09 5.77
C GLY A 48 7.48 -13.29 6.51
N PHE A 49 6.80 -14.43 6.43
CA PHE A 49 7.25 -15.68 7.05
C PHE A 49 8.37 -16.38 6.28
N SER A 50 8.25 -16.45 4.95
CA SER A 50 9.19 -17.08 4.03
C SER A 50 9.70 -16.09 2.99
N ASP A 51 8.78 -15.30 2.41
CA ASP A 51 9.06 -14.27 1.41
C ASP A 51 8.48 -12.94 1.87
N ALA A 52 8.75 -11.85 1.15
CA ALA A 52 8.16 -10.55 1.46
C ALA A 52 6.63 -10.57 1.28
N ARG A 53 5.93 -9.98 2.25
CA ARG A 53 4.50 -9.64 2.14
C ARG A 53 4.36 -8.42 1.24
N ILE A 54 3.67 -8.58 0.13
CA ILE A 54 3.51 -7.54 -0.89
C ILE A 54 2.13 -6.90 -0.79
N LEU A 55 2.09 -5.62 -0.46
CA LEU A 55 0.87 -4.82 -0.50
C LEU A 55 0.83 -4.01 -1.79
N ASN A 56 -0.13 -4.32 -2.67
CA ASN A 56 -0.28 -3.65 -3.96
C ASN A 56 -1.40 -2.61 -3.91
N LEU A 57 -1.03 -1.34 -4.06
CA LEU A 57 -1.90 -0.17 -4.03
C LEU A 57 -2.12 0.43 -5.44
N ASP A 58 -1.67 -0.21 -6.53
CA ASP A 58 -1.73 0.31 -7.91
C ASP A 58 -3.14 0.74 -8.33
N HIS A 59 -4.14 -0.11 -8.06
CA HIS A 59 -5.54 0.18 -8.41
C HIS A 59 -6.13 1.32 -7.57
N ILE A 60 -5.72 1.45 -6.31
CA ILE A 60 -6.15 2.53 -5.40
C ILE A 60 -5.57 3.85 -5.88
N TRP A 61 -4.26 3.90 -6.11
CA TRP A 61 -3.60 5.10 -6.65
C TRP A 61 -4.18 5.50 -8.00
N LYS A 62 -4.39 4.55 -8.90
CA LYS A 62 -5.04 4.80 -10.19
C LYS A 62 -6.40 5.47 -10.01
N ASP A 63 -7.28 4.85 -9.21
CA ASP A 63 -8.62 5.35 -8.95
C ASP A 63 -8.61 6.74 -8.31
N MET A 64 -7.71 6.97 -7.35
CA MET A 64 -7.57 8.30 -6.72
C MET A 64 -7.12 9.35 -7.72
N ILE A 65 -6.04 9.09 -8.47
CA ILE A 65 -5.43 10.05 -9.41
C ILE A 65 -6.30 10.33 -10.65
N GLU A 66 -7.03 9.33 -11.15
CA GLU A 66 -7.94 9.50 -12.30
C GLU A 66 -9.24 10.22 -11.93
N ASN A 67 -9.71 10.06 -10.69
CA ASN A 67 -10.97 10.67 -10.20
C ASN A 67 -10.76 11.82 -9.21
N GLU A 68 -9.52 12.29 -9.04
CA GLU A 68 -9.13 13.38 -8.12
C GLU A 68 -9.63 13.17 -6.68
N LYS A 69 -9.60 11.92 -6.19
CA LYS A 69 -10.00 11.61 -4.80
C LYS A 69 -8.91 12.03 -3.84
N THR A 70 -9.27 12.86 -2.87
CA THR A 70 -8.32 13.37 -1.86
C THR A 70 -8.08 12.41 -0.71
N MET A 71 -8.86 11.32 -0.60
CA MET A 71 -8.76 10.37 0.50
C MET A 71 -9.17 8.95 0.09
N PHE A 72 -8.43 7.97 0.58
CA PHE A 72 -8.81 6.56 0.63
C PHE A 72 -8.60 6.03 2.05
N SER A 73 -9.52 5.19 2.52
CA SER A 73 -9.37 4.41 3.74
C SER A 73 -10.06 3.06 3.56
N GLY A 74 -9.35 1.98 3.84
CA GLY A 74 -9.93 0.64 3.81
C GLY A 74 -8.92 -0.48 3.98
N GLU A 75 -9.44 -1.69 4.08
CA GLU A 75 -8.64 -2.90 4.20
C GLU A 75 -8.04 -3.32 2.85
N VAL A 76 -6.74 -3.61 2.83
CA VAL A 76 -6.01 -4.14 1.67
C VAL A 76 -5.24 -5.39 2.11
N LEU A 77 -5.27 -6.42 1.29
CA LEU A 77 -4.58 -7.68 1.57
C LEU A 77 -3.15 -7.61 1.02
N ALA A 78 -2.16 -7.82 1.90
CA ALA A 78 -0.80 -8.11 1.48
C ALA A 78 -0.68 -9.61 1.20
N CYS A 79 -0.08 -9.93 0.05
CA CYS A 79 0.09 -11.30 -0.42
C CYS A 79 1.52 -11.78 -0.16
N GLU A 80 1.68 -13.00 0.32
CA GLU A 80 2.96 -13.68 0.49
C GLU A 80 2.84 -15.11 -0.06
N THR A 81 3.80 -15.54 -0.87
CA THR A 81 3.88 -16.94 -1.30
C THR A 81 4.78 -17.69 -0.33
N VAL A 82 4.28 -18.74 0.30
CA VAL A 82 5.07 -19.62 1.17
C VAL A 82 5.26 -20.95 0.47
N SER A 83 6.51 -21.38 0.31
CA SER A 83 6.84 -22.68 -0.28
C SER A 83 7.22 -23.66 0.83
N SER A 84 6.48 -24.76 0.95
CA SER A 84 6.80 -25.86 1.86
C SER A 84 6.64 -27.20 1.16
N SER A 85 7.67 -28.04 1.21
CA SER A 85 7.62 -29.44 0.75
C SER A 85 7.10 -29.65 -0.69
N GLY A 86 7.37 -28.73 -1.61
CA GLY A 86 6.98 -28.83 -3.02
C GLY A 86 5.62 -28.23 -3.36
N GLU A 87 4.89 -27.69 -2.39
CA GLU A 87 3.65 -26.94 -2.58
C GLU A 87 3.87 -25.45 -2.27
N SER A 88 3.20 -24.59 -3.02
CA SER A 88 3.20 -23.13 -2.81
C SER A 88 1.81 -22.71 -2.34
N VAL A 89 1.75 -22.06 -1.18
CA VAL A 89 0.52 -21.53 -0.59
C VAL A 89 0.58 -20.01 -0.62
N LEU A 90 -0.51 -19.36 -1.04
CA LEU A 90 -0.65 -17.91 -0.96
C LEU A 90 -1.27 -17.53 0.39
N LEU A 91 -0.52 -16.79 1.20
CA LEU A 91 -0.99 -16.19 2.44
C LEU A 91 -1.43 -14.76 2.19
N ASN A 92 -2.62 -14.42 2.69
CA ASN A 92 -3.16 -13.07 2.64
C ASN A 92 -3.21 -12.50 4.06
N THR A 93 -2.56 -11.36 4.28
CA THR A 93 -2.57 -10.64 5.55
C THR A 93 -3.30 -9.32 5.38
N PRO A 94 -4.37 -9.03 6.14
CA PRO A 94 -5.08 -7.77 6.04
C PRO A 94 -4.33 -6.62 6.71
N TYR A 95 -4.36 -5.47 6.05
CA TYR A 95 -3.84 -4.19 6.53
C TYR A 95 -4.91 -3.10 6.37
N GLU A 96 -5.05 -2.23 7.36
CA GLU A 96 -5.79 -0.99 7.18
C GLU A 96 -4.88 0.03 6.51
N VAL A 97 -5.33 0.61 5.39
CA VAL A 97 -4.56 1.58 4.62
C VAL A 97 -5.31 2.91 4.60
N GLU A 98 -4.62 3.98 4.95
CA GLU A 98 -5.10 5.35 4.76
C GLU A 98 -4.18 6.09 3.79
N ILE A 99 -4.77 6.74 2.79
CA ILE A 99 -4.06 7.60 1.83
C ILE A 99 -4.78 8.95 1.79
N ARG A 100 -4.01 10.04 1.85
CA ARG A 100 -4.49 11.41 1.67
C ARG A 100 -3.67 12.08 0.58
N VAL A 101 -4.33 12.83 -0.29
CA VAL A 101 -3.72 13.51 -1.45
C VAL A 101 -4.31 14.90 -1.62
N SER A 102 -3.48 15.86 -2.00
CA SER A 102 -3.87 17.16 -2.55
C SER A 102 -3.31 17.30 -3.99
N TYR A 103 -4.04 17.96 -4.87
CA TYR A 103 -3.69 18.14 -6.30
C TYR A 103 -3.29 19.57 -6.60
#